data_AF-Q84VM3-F1
#
_entry.id   AF-Q84VM3-F1
#
_cell.length_a   1.000
_cell.length_b   1.000
_cell.length_c   1.000
_cell.angle_alpha   90.00
_cell.angle_beta   90.00
_cell.angle_gamma   90.00
#
_symmetry.space_group_name_H-M   'P 1'
#
loop_
_entity.id
_entity.type
_entity.pdbx_description
1 polymer ?
#
loop_
_entity_poly.entity_id
_entity_poly.type
_entity_poly.pdbx_seq_one_letter_code
_entity_poly.pdbx_strand_id
1 'polypeptide(L)'
;KYLSIQDVEVKRFSSSKTVWGLPKAMSLETFTDPAKGFIVEGEPCEFGAHVKIASSPVPVDENLPFHKFSWSIRDFSVLKQNDCISKTFAMGGKNWTLTVYPKGDSEADNEFCKYLHLADCEVLSPGEMISVRAQLRALDPRGSKHKTVWLQQWIMAATKARGI
;
A
#
# COMPACT_ATOMS: atom_id res chain seq x y z
N LYS A 1 -6.58 25.24 17.94
CA LYS A 1 -5.52 24.41 17.32
C LYS A 1 -5.60 23.05 17.98
N TYR A 2 -5.98 21.98 17.27
CA TYR A 2 -6.16 20.65 17.86
C TYR A 2 -4.82 19.92 17.99
N LEU A 3 -4.64 19.16 19.07
CA LEU A 3 -3.64 18.10 19.12
C LEU A 3 -4.14 16.95 18.25
N SER A 4 -3.49 16.72 17.10
CA SER A 4 -3.85 15.65 16.18
C SER A 4 -2.84 14.51 16.28
N ILE A 5 -3.32 13.30 16.54
CA ILE A 5 -2.51 12.09 16.44
C ILE A 5 -3.00 11.32 15.20
N GLN A 6 -2.11 11.10 14.24
CA GLN A 6 -2.42 10.35 13.03
C GLN A 6 -1.84 8.94 13.16
N ASP A 7 -2.71 7.94 13.13
CA ASP A 7 -2.31 6.55 12.91
C ASP A 7 -2.38 6.29 11.40
N VAL A 8 -1.22 6.00 10.80
CA VAL A 8 -1.10 5.74 9.36
C VAL A 8 -1.27 4.26 9.02
N GLU A 9 -1.43 3.40 10.04
CA GLU A 9 -1.58 1.96 9.85
C GLU A 9 -3.05 1.55 9.76
N VAL A 10 -3.38 0.70 8.79
CA VAL A 10 -4.74 0.17 8.62
C VAL A 10 -5.03 -0.83 9.72
N LYS A 11 -6.03 -0.53 10.55
CA LYS A 11 -6.46 -1.40 11.63
C LYS A 11 -7.65 -2.26 11.23
N ARG A 12 -7.51 -3.59 11.31
CA ARG A 12 -8.59 -4.52 11.03
C ARG A 12 -9.47 -4.69 12.27
N PHE A 13 -10.76 -4.37 12.14
CA PHE A 13 -11.76 -4.72 13.15
C PHE A 13 -12.30 -6.13 12.89
N SER A 14 -12.53 -6.89 13.95
CA SER A 14 -13.22 -8.18 13.91
C SER A 14 -14.13 -8.30 15.13
N SER A 15 -15.00 -9.32 15.15
CA SER A 15 -15.77 -9.66 16.35
C SER A 15 -14.89 -9.89 17.59
N SER A 16 -13.67 -10.41 17.39
CA SER A 16 -12.66 -10.61 18.42
C SER A 16 -11.74 -9.42 18.69
N LYS A 17 -11.76 -8.38 17.84
CA LYS A 17 -10.89 -7.21 17.94
C LYS A 17 -11.64 -5.95 17.52
N THR A 18 -12.41 -5.43 18.45
CA THR A 18 -13.31 -4.28 18.27
C THR A 18 -12.69 -2.96 18.72
N VAL A 19 -11.51 -2.98 19.33
CA VAL A 19 -10.86 -1.80 19.91
C VAL A 19 -9.48 -1.61 19.31
N TRP A 20 -9.23 -0.38 18.86
CA TRP A 20 -7.92 0.11 18.45
C TRP A 20 -7.72 1.51 19.05
N GLY A 21 -6.50 1.83 19.43
CA GLY A 21 -6.19 3.12 20.02
C GLY A 21 -4.73 3.18 20.47
N LEU A 22 -4.37 4.31 21.08
CA LEU A 22 -3.06 4.53 21.66
C LEU A 22 -3.18 4.41 23.18
N PRO A 23 -2.60 3.37 23.81
CA PRO A 23 -2.71 3.16 25.25
C PRO A 23 -2.14 4.32 26.08
N LYS A 24 -1.20 5.09 25.50
CA LYS A 24 -0.56 6.25 26.12
C LYS A 24 -0.45 7.40 25.11
N ALA A 25 -1.53 8.14 24.92
CA ALA A 25 -1.52 9.33 24.07
C ALA A 25 -0.77 10.51 24.74
N MET A 26 -0.95 10.70 26.05
CA MET A 26 -0.44 11.83 26.83
C MET A 26 -0.48 11.51 28.33
N SER A 27 0.40 12.12 29.14
CA SER A 27 0.32 12.01 30.60
C SER A 27 -0.81 12.85 31.17
N LEU A 28 -1.43 12.39 32.26
CA LEU A 28 -2.48 13.14 32.94
C LEU A 28 -1.97 14.53 33.37
N GLU A 29 -0.75 14.61 33.89
CA GLU A 29 -0.11 15.88 34.27
C GLU A 29 -0.06 16.89 33.12
N THR A 30 0.29 16.45 31.91
CA THR A 30 0.33 17.34 30.74
C THR A 30 -1.08 17.73 30.29
N PHE A 31 -2.05 16.82 30.41
CA PHE A 31 -3.43 17.09 30.01
C PHE A 31 -4.13 18.08 30.95
N THR A 32 -3.82 18.05 32.25
CA THR A 32 -4.44 18.91 33.27
C THR A 32 -3.66 20.19 33.54
N ASP A 33 -2.45 20.34 33.01
CA ASP A 33 -1.64 21.56 33.15
C ASP A 33 -2.35 22.76 32.49
N PRO A 34 -2.80 23.77 33.25
CA PRO A 34 -3.49 24.93 32.71
C PRO A 34 -2.64 25.69 31.68
N ALA A 35 -1.31 25.62 31.77
CA ALA A 35 -0.40 26.26 30.81
C ALA A 35 -0.43 25.60 29.43
N LYS A 36 -0.93 24.36 29.32
CA LYS A 36 -1.09 23.66 28.03
C LYS A 36 -2.40 23.98 27.32
N GLY A 37 -3.40 24.48 28.07
CA GLY A 37 -4.67 24.94 27.51
C GLY A 37 -5.59 23.83 26.97
N PHE A 38 -5.40 22.57 27.37
CA PHE A 38 -6.31 21.47 27.00
C PHE A 38 -7.62 21.49 27.81
N ILE A 39 -7.54 21.93 29.07
CA ILE A 39 -8.68 22.14 29.95
C ILE A 39 -8.68 23.62 30.33
N VAL A 40 -9.81 24.28 30.07
CA VAL A 40 -10.06 25.67 30.46
C VAL A 40 -11.30 25.67 31.33
N GLU A 41 -11.22 26.28 32.51
CA GLU A 41 -12.34 26.32 33.46
C GLU A 41 -13.55 27.04 32.85
N GLY A 42 -14.73 26.41 32.96
CA GLY A 42 -15.98 26.95 32.40
C GLY A 42 -16.21 26.64 30.92
N GLU A 43 -15.21 26.13 30.20
CA GLU A 43 -15.32 25.80 28.77
C GLU A 43 -15.43 24.27 28.54
N PRO A 44 -16.17 23.83 27.51
CA PRO A 44 -16.24 22.42 27.15
C PRO A 44 -14.92 21.94 26.56
N CYS A 45 -14.47 20.76 27.01
CA CYS A 45 -13.33 20.06 26.39
C CYS A 45 -13.82 19.23 25.19
N GLU A 46 -13.29 19.50 24.00
CA GLU A 46 -13.68 18.82 22.75
C GLU A 46 -12.74 17.66 22.39
N PHE A 47 -13.34 16.55 21.96
CA PHE A 47 -12.62 15.39 21.43
C PHE A 47 -13.21 14.99 20.08
N GLY A 48 -12.35 14.70 19.10
CA GLY A 48 -12.76 14.30 17.76
C GLY A 48 -11.93 13.16 17.22
N ALA A 49 -12.54 12.33 16.38
CA ALA A 49 -11.87 11.29 15.62
C ALA A 49 -12.25 11.42 14.14
N HIS A 50 -11.26 11.37 13.26
CA HIS A 50 -11.48 11.27 11.83
C HIS A 50 -11.25 9.82 11.40
N VAL A 51 -12.31 9.13 10.99
CA VAL A 51 -12.25 7.72 10.58
C VAL A 51 -12.43 7.64 9.07
N LYS A 52 -11.46 7.03 8.37
CA LYS A 52 -11.60 6.63 6.98
C LYS A 52 -11.76 5.12 6.92
N ILE A 53 -12.89 4.66 6.39
CA ILE A 53 -13.16 3.24 6.20
C ILE A 53 -12.61 2.82 4.84
N ALA A 54 -11.65 1.91 4.84
CA ALA A 54 -11.27 1.21 3.62
C ALA A 54 -12.36 0.19 3.30
N SER A 55 -12.92 0.24 2.09
CA SER A 55 -13.86 -0.76 1.58
C SER A 55 -13.24 -2.15 1.80
N SER A 56 -14.01 -3.10 2.35
CA SER A 56 -13.55 -4.48 2.49
C SER A 56 -12.96 -4.96 1.16
N PRO A 57 -11.82 -5.68 1.13
CA PRO A 57 -11.47 -6.42 -0.06
C PRO A 57 -12.69 -7.28 -0.38
N VAL A 58 -13.24 -7.09 -1.57
CA VAL A 58 -14.43 -7.79 -2.05
C VAL A 58 -14.21 -9.28 -1.77
N PRO A 59 -15.12 -9.96 -1.05
CA PRO A 59 -15.03 -11.40 -0.88
C PRO A 59 -14.89 -12.03 -2.26
N VAL A 60 -13.81 -12.79 -2.44
CA VAL A 60 -13.52 -13.48 -3.70
C VAL A 60 -14.54 -14.59 -3.83
N ASP A 61 -15.66 -14.28 -4.47
CA ASP A 61 -16.51 -15.28 -5.10
C ASP A 61 -17.20 -14.76 -6.36
N GLU A 62 -16.57 -13.79 -7.03
CA GLU A 62 -16.90 -13.50 -8.41
C GLU A 62 -15.67 -13.81 -9.25
N ASN A 63 -15.88 -14.57 -10.32
CA ASN A 63 -15.02 -14.69 -11.49
C ASN A 63 -14.78 -13.30 -12.12
N LEU A 64 -14.17 -12.37 -11.39
CA LEU A 64 -13.62 -11.16 -11.97
C LEU A 64 -12.57 -11.64 -12.95
N PRO A 65 -12.70 -11.32 -14.25
CA PRO A 65 -11.69 -11.70 -15.21
C PRO A 65 -10.38 -11.08 -14.72
N PHE A 66 -9.43 -11.92 -14.32
CA PHE A 66 -8.06 -11.46 -14.10
C PHE A 66 -7.59 -10.89 -15.43
N HIS A 67 -7.73 -9.58 -15.60
CA HIS A 67 -7.19 -8.88 -16.73
C HIS A 67 -5.70 -9.18 -16.75
N LYS A 68 -5.23 -9.77 -17.85
CA LYS A 68 -3.86 -10.24 -17.96
C LYS A 68 -3.06 -9.21 -18.75
N PHE A 69 -2.13 -8.56 -18.07
CA PHE A 69 -1.04 -7.87 -18.75
C PHE A 69 0.12 -8.85 -18.99
N SER A 70 0.79 -8.72 -20.13
CA SER A 70 1.99 -9.50 -20.43
C SER A 70 3.01 -8.61 -21.11
N TRP A 71 4.25 -8.74 -20.67
CA TRP A 71 5.36 -7.97 -21.15
C TRP A 71 6.57 -8.90 -21.30
N SER A 72 7.25 -8.80 -22.44
CA SER A 72 8.41 -9.59 -22.78
C SER A 72 9.61 -8.66 -22.91
N ILE A 73 10.70 -9.04 -22.26
CA ILE A 73 11.98 -8.35 -22.34
C ILE A 73 12.90 -9.24 -23.17
N ARG A 74 13.44 -8.71 -24.26
CA ARG A 74 14.41 -9.42 -25.11
C ARG A 74 15.79 -9.31 -24.50
N ASP A 75 16.63 -10.31 -24.77
CA ASP A 75 18.05 -10.30 -24.42
C ASP A 75 18.31 -10.04 -22.93
N PHE A 76 17.44 -10.59 -22.07
CA PHE A 76 17.40 -10.29 -20.64
C PHE A 76 18.73 -10.52 -19.93
N SER A 77 19.47 -11.56 -20.33
CA SER A 77 20.76 -11.94 -19.74
C SER A 77 21.90 -10.95 -20.04
N VAL A 78 21.76 -10.11 -21.07
CA VAL A 78 22.81 -9.15 -21.47
C VAL A 78 22.41 -7.70 -21.18
N LEU A 79 21.30 -7.49 -20.47
CA LEU A 79 20.86 -6.15 -20.07
C LEU A 79 21.88 -5.50 -19.13
N LYS A 80 22.34 -4.31 -19.53
CA LYS A 80 23.24 -3.49 -18.72
C LYS A 80 22.49 -2.62 -17.71
N GLN A 81 21.22 -2.33 -17.98
CA GLN A 81 20.34 -1.51 -17.17
C GLN A 81 20.11 -2.14 -15.79
N ASN A 82 19.91 -1.28 -14.78
CA ASN A 82 19.61 -1.73 -13.42
C ASN A 82 18.14 -2.11 -13.26
N ASP A 83 17.27 -1.43 -14.01
CA ASP A 83 15.83 -1.64 -14.03
C ASP A 83 15.29 -1.62 -15.46
N CYS A 84 14.11 -2.22 -15.63
CA CYS A 84 13.31 -2.14 -16.84
C CYS A 84 11.87 -1.83 -16.43
N ILE A 85 11.27 -0.82 -17.05
CA ILE A 85 9.89 -0.41 -16.78
C ILE A 85 9.02 -0.78 -18.00
N SER A 86 7.86 -1.39 -17.74
CA SER A 86 6.89 -1.72 -18.79
C SER A 86 6.20 -0.47 -19.34
N LYS A 87 5.50 -0.63 -20.47
CA LYS A 87 4.46 0.35 -20.84
C LYS A 87 3.39 0.43 -19.75
N THR A 88 2.73 1.57 -19.67
CA THR A 88 1.54 1.75 -18.84
C THR A 88 0.40 0.86 -19.33
N PHE A 89 -0.34 0.24 -18.41
CA PHE A 89 -1.52 -0.57 -18.72
C PHE A 89 -2.65 -0.27 -17.75
N ALA A 90 -3.88 -0.21 -18.28
CA ALA A 90 -5.08 0.04 -17.49
C ALA A 90 -5.63 -1.28 -16.91
N MET A 91 -5.90 -1.30 -15.61
CA MET A 91 -6.47 -2.45 -14.91
C MET A 91 -7.18 -2.01 -13.62
N GLY A 92 -8.38 -2.54 -13.36
CA GLY A 92 -9.13 -2.19 -12.15
C GLY A 92 -9.43 -0.69 -12.02
N GLY A 93 -9.63 0.00 -13.16
CA GLY A 93 -9.92 1.45 -13.18
C GLY A 93 -8.72 2.36 -12.89
N LYS A 94 -7.49 1.80 -12.83
CA LYS A 94 -6.25 2.55 -12.62
C LYS A 94 -5.21 2.18 -13.66
N ASN A 95 -4.25 3.08 -13.88
CA ASN A 95 -3.08 2.82 -14.72
C ASN A 95 -1.90 2.31 -13.89
N TRP A 96 -1.23 1.29 -14.41
CA TRP A 96 -0.14 0.59 -13.73
C TRP A 96 1.09 0.48 -14.61
N THR A 97 2.25 0.30 -14.00
CA THR A 97 3.51 -0.11 -14.64
C THR A 97 4.13 -1.27 -13.88
N LEU A 98 4.87 -2.12 -14.57
CA LEU A 98 5.66 -3.19 -13.96
C LEU A 98 7.14 -2.84 -14.10
N THR A 99 7.86 -2.84 -12.98
CA THR A 99 9.32 -2.64 -12.95
C THR A 99 9.99 -3.96 -12.61
N VAL A 100 11.04 -4.30 -13.36
CA VAL A 100 11.85 -5.50 -13.15
C VAL A 100 13.27 -5.05 -12.92
N TYR A 101 13.94 -5.63 -11.91
CA TYR A 101 15.34 -5.39 -11.61
C TYR A 101 16.15 -6.65 -11.97
N PRO A 102 16.81 -6.69 -13.14
CA PRO A 102 17.47 -7.91 -13.63
C PRO A 102 18.61 -8.40 -12.75
N LYS A 103 19.28 -7.47 -12.05
CA LYS A 103 20.40 -7.76 -11.15
C LYS A 103 19.99 -7.79 -9.68
N GLY A 104 18.69 -7.75 -9.40
CA GLY A 104 18.15 -7.41 -8.09
C GLY A 104 18.33 -5.95 -7.74
N ASP A 105 17.84 -5.58 -6.56
CA ASP A 105 18.05 -4.26 -5.97
C ASP A 105 18.77 -4.38 -4.61
N SER A 106 18.97 -3.25 -3.94
CA SER A 106 19.64 -3.19 -2.64
C SER A 106 18.84 -3.84 -1.51
N GLU A 107 17.54 -4.08 -1.70
CA GLU A 107 16.66 -4.65 -0.68
C GLU A 107 16.56 -6.18 -0.78
N ALA A 108 16.88 -6.75 -1.96
CA ALA A 108 16.67 -8.16 -2.24
C ALA A 108 17.95 -9.00 -2.40
N ASP A 109 19.07 -8.59 -1.82
CA ASP A 109 20.32 -9.38 -1.80
C ASP A 109 20.79 -9.90 -3.19
N ASN A 110 20.55 -9.12 -4.26
CA ASN A 110 20.78 -9.50 -5.67
C ASN A 110 19.88 -10.62 -6.24
N GLU A 111 18.78 -10.94 -5.57
CA GLU A 111 17.72 -11.78 -6.13
C GLU A 111 16.84 -10.99 -7.10
N PHE A 112 16.26 -11.71 -8.06
CA PHE A 112 15.43 -11.12 -9.09
C PHE A 112 14.12 -10.55 -8.52
N CYS A 113 13.97 -9.23 -8.60
CA CYS A 113 12.80 -8.51 -8.10
C CYS A 113 11.85 -8.01 -9.19
N LYS A 114 10.57 -7.96 -8.82
CA LYS A 114 9.49 -7.44 -9.64
C LYS A 114 8.56 -6.59 -8.79
N TYR A 115 8.29 -5.38 -9.26
CA TYR A 115 7.41 -4.44 -8.57
C TYR A 115 6.27 -4.00 -9.48
N LEU A 116 5.08 -3.95 -8.92
CA LEU A 116 3.89 -3.40 -9.56
C LEU A 116 3.64 -2.00 -8.99
N HIS A 117 3.64 -1.00 -9.86
CA HIS A 117 3.48 0.40 -9.49
C HIS A 117 2.20 0.98 -10.07
N LEU A 118 1.56 1.88 -9.32
CA LEU A 118 0.63 2.84 -9.92
C LEU A 118 1.45 3.72 -10.87
N ALA A 119 0.93 3.93 -12.07
CA ALA A 119 1.59 4.78 -13.06
C ALA A 119 1.72 6.21 -12.52
N ASP A 120 2.78 6.93 -12.90
CA ASP A 120 3.04 8.29 -12.41
C ASP A 120 1.91 9.29 -12.74
N CYS A 121 1.06 8.99 -13.72
CA CYS A 121 -0.13 9.78 -14.05
C CYS A 121 -1.34 9.54 -13.13
N GLU A 122 -1.31 8.49 -12.30
CA GLU A 122 -2.35 8.22 -11.32
C GLU A 122 -2.13 9.07 -10.06
N VAL A 123 -3.08 9.96 -9.80
CA VAL A 123 -3.12 10.73 -8.55
C VAL A 123 -4.23 10.16 -7.68
N LEU A 124 -3.84 9.59 -6.55
CA LEU A 124 -4.79 9.18 -5.52
C LEU A 124 -5.29 10.41 -4.76
N SER A 125 -6.60 10.49 -4.56
CA SER A 125 -7.19 11.56 -3.76
C SER A 125 -6.70 11.49 -2.31
N PRO A 126 -6.64 12.61 -1.54
CA PRO A 126 -6.19 12.59 -0.16
C PRO A 126 -6.94 11.58 0.74
N GLY A 127 -6.25 10.50 1.11
CA GLY A 127 -6.77 9.37 1.89
C GLY A 127 -7.64 8.38 1.12
N GLU A 128 -7.57 8.41 -0.22
CA GLU A 128 -7.94 7.26 -1.05
C GLU A 128 -6.95 6.12 -0.79
N MET A 129 -7.49 4.91 -0.69
CA MET A 129 -6.72 3.70 -0.42
C MET A 129 -7.18 2.59 -1.34
N ILE A 130 -6.24 1.96 -2.05
CA ILE A 130 -6.53 0.92 -3.03
C ILE A 130 -6.04 -0.41 -2.51
N SER A 131 -6.92 -1.41 -2.48
CA SER A 131 -6.53 -2.80 -2.25
C SER A 131 -6.05 -3.40 -3.57
N VAL A 132 -4.81 -3.85 -3.60
CA VAL A 132 -4.23 -4.53 -4.75
C VAL A 132 -4.03 -5.99 -4.40
N ARG A 133 -4.71 -6.86 -5.15
CA ARG A 133 -4.44 -8.29 -5.17
C ARG A 133 -4.03 -8.68 -6.58
N ALA A 134 -2.79 -9.11 -6.74
CA ALA A 134 -2.24 -9.45 -8.04
C ALA A 134 -1.48 -10.77 -7.98
N GLN A 135 -1.42 -11.45 -9.11
CA GLN A 135 -0.60 -12.64 -9.29
C GLN A 135 0.52 -12.33 -10.28
N LEU A 136 1.74 -12.22 -9.77
CA LEU A 136 2.93 -11.98 -10.58
C LEU A 136 3.50 -13.32 -11.05
N ARG A 137 3.65 -13.49 -12.37
CA ARG A 137 4.18 -14.71 -12.98
C ARG A 137 5.47 -14.44 -13.74
N ALA A 138 6.46 -15.32 -13.58
CA ALA A 138 7.60 -15.46 -14.48
C ALA A 138 7.37 -16.73 -15.30
N LEU A 139 7.28 -16.60 -16.63
CA LEU A 139 7.00 -17.74 -17.50
C LEU A 139 8.31 -18.30 -18.05
N ASP A 140 8.59 -19.59 -17.80
CA ASP A 140 9.57 -20.35 -18.60
C ASP A 140 9.04 -20.48 -20.05
N PRO A 141 9.76 -20.00 -21.08
CA PRO A 141 9.34 -20.13 -22.47
C PRO A 141 9.24 -21.59 -22.94
N ARG A 142 9.85 -22.55 -22.23
CA ARG A 142 9.76 -24.00 -22.48
C ARG A 142 8.58 -24.65 -21.75
N GLY A 143 7.80 -23.87 -21.00
CA GLY A 143 6.54 -24.30 -20.36
C GLY A 143 6.66 -25.12 -19.08
N SER A 144 7.86 -25.54 -18.67
CA SER A 144 8.00 -26.54 -17.61
C SER A 144 8.18 -25.98 -16.19
N LYS A 145 8.64 -24.72 -16.04
CA LYS A 145 9.00 -24.13 -14.73
C LYS A 145 8.56 -22.68 -14.57
N HIS A 146 7.25 -22.43 -14.63
CA HIS A 146 6.72 -21.12 -14.28
C HIS A 146 6.88 -20.83 -12.78
N LYS A 147 7.27 -19.62 -12.41
CA LYS A 147 7.23 -19.14 -11.01
C LYS A 147 6.08 -18.17 -10.83
N THR A 148 5.33 -18.31 -9.75
CA THR A 148 4.16 -17.48 -9.44
C THR A 148 4.24 -17.00 -8.00
N VAL A 149 3.98 -15.71 -7.79
CA VAL A 149 3.91 -15.07 -6.46
C VAL A 149 2.61 -14.30 -6.35
N TRP A 150 1.98 -14.37 -5.18
CA TRP A 150 0.80 -13.58 -4.86
C TRP A 150 1.21 -12.30 -4.15
N LEU A 151 0.73 -11.16 -4.64
CA LEU A 151 0.84 -9.86 -4.01
C LEU A 151 -0.52 -9.49 -3.42
N GLN A 152 -0.56 -9.14 -2.14
CA GLN A 152 -1.71 -8.51 -1.52
C GLN A 152 -1.24 -7.30 -0.70
N GLN A 153 -1.61 -6.10 -1.13
CA GLN A 153 -1.12 -4.86 -0.53
C GLN A 153 -2.17 -3.75 -0.59
N TRP A 154 -2.09 -2.80 0.34
CA TRP A 154 -2.82 -1.54 0.29
C TRP A 154 -1.90 -0.42 -0.19
N ILE A 155 -2.35 0.39 -1.13
CA ILE A 155 -1.64 1.56 -1.65
C ILE A 155 -2.40 2.82 -1.26
N MET A 156 -1.69 3.84 -0.77
CA MET A 156 -2.26 5.12 -0.36
C MET A 156 -1.48 6.29 -0.99
N ALA A 157 -2.12 7.46 -1.05
CA ALA A 157 -1.51 8.72 -1.48
C ALA A 157 -0.46 9.20 -0.46
N ALA A 158 0.72 8.57 -0.47
CA ALA A 158 1.97 8.85 0.23
C ALA A 158 2.60 7.53 0.68
N THR A 159 3.05 6.73 -0.29
CA THR A 159 4.21 5.84 -0.15
C THR A 159 4.60 5.43 -1.56
N LYS A 160 5.46 6.26 -2.19
CA LYS A 160 6.22 5.79 -3.35
C LYS A 160 7.12 4.66 -2.82
N ALA A 161 6.88 3.47 -3.34
CA ALA A 161 7.54 2.20 -3.05
C ALA A 161 7.17 1.50 -1.73
N ARG A 162 6.60 0.30 -1.86
CA ARG A 162 6.84 -0.83 -0.95
C ARG A 162 7.03 -2.05 -1.84
N GLY A 163 8.29 -2.43 -1.99
CA GLY A 163 8.67 -3.80 -2.33
C GLY A 163 8.47 -4.71 -1.12
N ILE A 164 8.31 -6.01 -1.36
CA ILE A 164 8.49 -7.07 -0.35
C ILE A 164 9.83 -7.70 -0.64
#